data_AF-A0AAW7U6C3-F1
#
_entry.id   AF-A0AAW7U6C3-F1
#
_cell.length_a   1.000
_cell.length_b   1.000
_cell.length_c   1.000
_cell.angle_alpha   90.00
_cell.angle_beta   90.00
_cell.angle_gamma   90.00
#
_symmetry.space_group_name_H-M   'P 1'
#
loop_
_entity.id
_entity.type
_entity.pdbx_description
1 polymer ?
#
loop_
_entity_poly.entity_id
_entity_poly.type
_entity_poly.pdbx_seq_one_letter_code
_entity_poly.pdbx_strand_id
1 'polypeptide(L)'
;MMNIVNRLPVPVYPIDRDRADYAISKNKLRDYFVRNPEMFRLAMDAARTEQAVKMAAHACGLWFSRWENPESGKAVIVVASKEVMPFRKMFQQALQSEAVQAALKRRSR
;
A
#
# COMPACT_ATOMS: atom_id res chain seq x y z
N MET A 1 -10.74 0.62 -16.15
CA MET A 1 -10.98 -0.53 -15.26
C MET A 1 -10.46 -0.20 -13.86
N MET A 2 -11.30 -0.30 -12.81
CA MET A 2 -10.89 0.05 -11.44
C MET A 2 -9.91 -0.99 -10.89
N ASN A 3 -8.75 -0.57 -10.36
CA ASN A 3 -7.74 -1.47 -9.81
C ASN A 3 -8.34 -2.27 -8.62
N ILE A 4 -8.25 -3.61 -8.66
CA ILE A 4 -8.83 -4.52 -7.63
C ILE A 4 -8.30 -4.23 -6.22
N VAL A 5 -7.11 -3.65 -6.10
CA VAL A 5 -6.51 -3.22 -4.83
C VAL A 5 -7.35 -2.11 -4.17
N ASN A 6 -8.13 -1.34 -4.93
CA ASN A 6 -9.08 -0.35 -4.38
C ASN A 6 -10.32 -0.98 -3.73
N ARG A 7 -10.53 -2.29 -3.90
CA ARG A 7 -11.66 -3.03 -3.29
C ARG A 7 -11.30 -3.65 -1.95
N LEU A 8 -10.03 -3.59 -1.54
CA LEU A 8 -9.59 -4.16 -0.28
C LEU A 8 -10.22 -3.43 0.91
N PRO A 9 -10.59 -4.13 1.99
CA PRO A 9 -11.18 -3.54 3.19
C PRO A 9 -10.30 -2.46 3.84
N VAL A 10 -8.98 -2.68 3.82
CA VAL A 10 -8.00 -1.70 4.30
C VAL A 10 -7.39 -0.97 3.10
N PRO A 11 -7.48 0.36 3.01
CA PRO A 11 -7.01 1.11 1.87
C PRO A 11 -5.49 0.99 1.71
N VAL A 12 -5.05 0.79 0.46
CA VAL A 12 -3.62 0.75 0.10
C VAL A 12 -3.19 2.03 -0.61
N TYR A 13 -2.15 2.67 -0.07
CA TYR A 13 -1.60 3.93 -0.52
C TYR A 13 -0.11 3.80 -0.94
N PRO A 14 0.20 3.98 -2.24
CA PRO A 14 1.58 4.03 -2.71
C PRO A 14 2.23 5.40 -2.46
N ILE A 15 3.48 5.44 -1.99
CA ILE A 15 4.22 6.69 -1.69
C ILE A 15 5.45 6.92 -2.59
N ASP A 16 5.78 5.99 -3.46
CA ASP A 16 6.82 6.04 -4.50
C ASP A 16 6.43 6.94 -5.69
N ARG A 17 5.90 8.14 -5.43
CA ARG A 17 5.44 9.06 -6.47
C ARG A 17 6.60 9.62 -7.29
N ASP A 18 6.67 9.21 -8.55
CA ASP A 18 7.13 10.09 -9.63
C ASP A 18 5.98 10.35 -10.62
N ARG A 19 5.96 11.54 -11.23
CA ARG A 19 4.80 12.15 -11.92
C ARG A 19 4.24 11.34 -13.09
N ALA A 20 4.97 10.35 -13.62
CA ALA A 20 4.54 9.52 -14.74
C ALA A 20 3.86 8.19 -14.32
N ASP A 21 4.08 7.73 -13.10
CA ASP A 21 3.93 6.31 -12.74
C ASP A 21 3.01 6.09 -11.54
N TYR A 22 1.80 6.64 -11.66
CA TYR A 22 0.77 6.72 -10.62
C TYR A 22 0.36 5.37 -9.96
N ALA A 23 0.93 4.26 -10.43
CA ALA A 23 0.52 2.94 -10.02
C ALA A 23 1.63 1.87 -9.98
N ILE A 24 2.95 2.13 -9.97
CA ILE A 24 3.94 1.03 -9.96
C ILE A 24 3.68 0.05 -8.80
N SER A 25 3.73 0.52 -7.56
CA SER A 25 3.46 -0.34 -6.39
C SER A 25 2.06 -0.96 -6.42
N LYS A 26 1.05 -0.19 -6.85
CA LYS A 26 -0.35 -0.64 -6.85
C LYS A 26 -0.67 -1.60 -8.01
N ASN A 27 0.04 -1.50 -9.13
CA ASN A 27 -0.03 -2.40 -10.27
C ASN A 27 0.73 -3.67 -9.98
N LYS A 28 1.92 -3.59 -9.36
CA LYS A 28 2.63 -4.78 -8.86
C LYS A 28 1.74 -5.61 -7.93
N LEU A 29 1.06 -4.97 -6.97
CA LEU A 29 0.07 -5.64 -6.11
C LEU A 29 -1.14 -6.19 -6.89
N ARG A 30 -1.70 -5.40 -7.81
CA ARG A 30 -2.81 -5.85 -8.67
C ARG A 30 -2.43 -7.10 -9.45
N ASP A 31 -1.29 -7.09 -10.11
CA ASP A 31 -0.81 -8.16 -10.97
C ASP A 31 -0.50 -9.42 -10.13
N TYR A 32 0.05 -9.24 -8.92
CA TYR A 32 0.20 -10.31 -7.96
C TYR A 32 -1.14 -10.94 -7.58
N PHE A 33 -2.14 -10.14 -7.22
CA PHE A 33 -3.46 -10.65 -6.83
C PHE A 33 -4.24 -11.28 -7.99
N VAL A 34 -4.06 -10.79 -9.22
CA VAL A 34 -4.62 -11.44 -10.43
C VAL A 34 -3.99 -12.82 -10.64
N ARG A 35 -2.68 -12.97 -10.43
CA ARG A 35 -1.97 -14.25 -10.53
C ARG A 35 -2.22 -15.19 -9.33
N ASN A 36 -2.64 -14.64 -8.20
CA ASN A 36 -2.81 -15.37 -6.93
C ASN A 36 -4.22 -15.10 -6.35
N PRO A 37 -5.30 -15.63 -6.95
CA PRO A 37 -6.67 -15.32 -6.54
C PRO A 37 -6.99 -15.73 -5.10
N GLU A 38 -6.39 -16.80 -4.57
CA GLU A 38 -6.54 -17.17 -3.16
C GLU A 38 -5.96 -16.13 -2.21
N MET A 39 -4.82 -15.52 -2.56
CA MET A 39 -4.25 -14.42 -1.79
C MET A 39 -5.14 -13.17 -1.86
N PHE A 40 -5.78 -12.92 -3.01
CA PHE A 40 -6.75 -11.83 -3.12
C PHE A 40 -7.99 -12.09 -2.26
N ARG A 41 -8.50 -13.32 -2.23
CA ARG A 41 -9.61 -13.73 -1.36
C ARG A 41 -9.26 -13.53 0.11
N LEU A 42 -8.05 -13.89 0.53
CA LEU A 42 -7.54 -13.60 1.88
C LEU A 42 -7.43 -12.09 2.14
N ALA A 43 -7.00 -11.32 1.14
CA ALA A 43 -6.88 -9.87 1.26
C ALA A 43 -8.26 -9.17 1.39
N MET A 44 -9.35 -9.81 1.00
CA MET A 44 -10.72 -9.29 1.15
C MET A 44 -11.31 -9.53 2.54
N ASP A 45 -10.69 -10.35 3.38
CA ASP A 45 -11.03 -10.45 4.80
C ASP A 45 -10.34 -9.31 5.56
N ALA A 46 -11.11 -8.47 6.25
CA ALA A 46 -10.61 -7.32 6.99
C ALA A 46 -9.56 -7.72 8.06
N ALA A 47 -9.71 -8.88 8.69
CA ALA A 47 -8.76 -9.38 9.69
C ALA A 47 -7.44 -9.85 9.08
N ARG A 48 -7.44 -10.19 7.78
CA ARG A 48 -6.28 -10.74 7.07
C ARG A 48 -5.72 -9.83 5.99
N THR A 49 -6.39 -8.71 5.69
CA THR A 49 -6.02 -7.78 4.61
C THR A 49 -4.56 -7.35 4.76
N GLU A 50 -4.16 -6.96 5.96
CA GLU A 50 -2.80 -6.52 6.25
C GLU A 50 -1.75 -7.60 5.96
N GLN A 51 -1.98 -8.82 6.47
CA GLN A 51 -1.07 -9.95 6.27
C GLN A 51 -0.95 -10.31 4.79
N ALA A 52 -2.08 -10.38 4.08
CA ALA A 52 -2.11 -10.72 2.67
C ALA A 52 -1.37 -9.67 1.81
N VAL A 53 -1.59 -8.38 2.10
CA VAL A 53 -0.89 -7.30 1.40
C VAL A 53 0.59 -7.25 1.78
N LYS A 54 0.98 -7.55 3.02
CA LYS A 54 2.38 -7.67 3.43
C LYS A 54 3.12 -8.76 2.65
N MET A 55 2.49 -9.93 2.49
CA MET A 55 3.05 -11.03 1.69
C MET A 55 3.18 -10.65 0.21
N ALA A 56 2.13 -10.06 -0.36
CA ALA A 56 2.15 -9.56 -1.74
C ALA A 56 3.23 -8.49 -1.94
N ALA A 57 3.33 -7.53 -1.03
CA ALA A 57 4.34 -6.47 -1.06
C ALA A 57 5.76 -7.06 -1.03
N HIS A 58 6.02 -8.03 -0.16
CA HIS A 58 7.30 -8.72 -0.11
C HIS A 58 7.64 -9.41 -1.44
N ALA A 59 6.71 -10.20 -1.98
CA ALA A 59 6.89 -10.92 -3.25
C ALA A 59 7.08 -9.96 -4.45
N CYS A 60 6.49 -8.77 -4.39
CA CYS A 60 6.59 -7.75 -5.43
C CYS A 60 7.79 -6.82 -5.30
N GLY A 61 8.68 -7.03 -4.33
CA GLY A 61 9.81 -6.12 -4.09
C GLY A 61 9.37 -4.73 -3.62
N LEU A 62 8.31 -4.66 -2.81
CA LEU A 62 7.80 -3.41 -2.24
C LEU A 62 8.19 -3.29 -0.76
N TRP A 63 8.34 -2.05 -0.32
CA TRP A 63 8.23 -1.68 1.08
C TRP A 63 6.77 -1.73 1.53
N PHE A 64 6.58 -1.94 2.82
CA PHE A 64 5.28 -2.07 3.47
C PHE A 64 5.32 -1.41 4.83
N SER A 65 4.28 -0.65 5.17
CA SER A 65 3.98 -0.21 6.53
C SER A 65 2.49 -0.16 6.74
N ARG A 66 2.02 -0.54 7.93
CA ARG A 66 0.72 -0.09 8.42
C ARG A 66 0.87 1.32 8.98
N TRP A 67 -0.07 2.19 8.67
CA TRP A 67 -0.22 3.50 9.29
C TRP A 67 -1.63 3.60 9.85
N GLU A 68 -1.77 4.11 11.06
CA GLU A 68 -3.07 4.27 11.72
C GLU A 68 -3.33 5.75 11.93
N ASN A 69 -4.53 6.21 11.54
CA ASN A 69 -4.89 7.60 11.74
C ASN A 69 -5.10 7.85 13.25
N PRO A 70 -4.30 8.72 13.89
CA PRO A 70 -4.48 9.00 15.31
C PRO A 70 -5.83 9.67 15.63
N GLU A 71 -6.49 10.29 14.64
CA GLU A 71 -7.77 10.99 14.82
C GLU A 71 -8.98 10.06 14.70
N SER A 72 -8.91 9.01 13.86
CA SER A 72 -10.06 8.15 13.54
C SER A 72 -9.87 6.67 13.88
N GLY A 73 -8.65 6.24 14.24
CA GLY A 73 -8.28 4.83 14.43
C GLY A 73 -8.28 4.00 13.14
N LYS A 74 -8.61 4.60 11.97
CA LYS A 74 -8.66 3.87 10.70
C LYS A 74 -7.24 3.59 10.19
N ALA A 75 -7.01 2.34 9.80
CA ALA A 75 -5.74 1.90 9.22
C ALA A 75 -5.65 2.18 7.72
N VAL A 76 -4.43 2.47 7.26
CA VAL A 76 -4.04 2.57 5.85
C VAL A 76 -2.76 1.76 5.66
N ILE A 77 -2.73 0.93 4.64
CA ILE A 77 -1.53 0.20 4.24
C ILE A 77 -0.73 1.07 3.29
N VAL A 78 0.54 1.31 3.60
CA VAL A 78 1.45 2.14 2.82
C VAL A 78 2.47 1.25 2.13
N VAL A 79 2.66 1.45 0.83
CA VAL A 79 3.61 0.67 0.02
C VAL A 79 4.48 1.58 -0.85
N ALA A 80 5.66 1.10 -1.24
CA ALA A 80 6.54 1.80 -2.17
C ALA A 80 7.47 0.82 -2.88
N SER A 81 7.79 1.03 -4.16
CA SER A 81 8.71 0.16 -4.90
C SER A 81 10.13 0.31 -4.35
N LYS A 82 10.81 -0.81 -4.09
CA LYS A 82 12.24 -0.80 -3.74
C LYS A 82 13.11 -0.30 -4.91
N GLU A 83 12.62 -0.35 -6.14
CA GLU A 83 13.35 0.22 -7.28
C GLU A 83 13.37 1.75 -7.24
N VAL A 84 12.28 2.38 -6.76
CA VAL A 84 12.16 3.84 -6.63
C VAL A 84 12.76 4.32 -5.31
N MET A 85 12.58 3.54 -4.25
CA MET A 85 13.13 3.81 -2.92
C MET A 85 14.08 2.66 -2.53
N PRO A 86 15.33 2.65 -3.03
CA PRO A 86 16.27 1.54 -2.80
C PRO A 86 16.61 1.34 -1.32
N PHE A 87 16.58 2.42 -0.53
CA PHE A 87 16.93 2.36 0.88
C PHE A 87 15.69 2.44 1.78
N ARG A 88 15.64 1.58 2.79
CA ARG A 88 14.59 1.61 3.82
C ARG A 88 14.45 2.99 4.49
N LYS A 89 15.56 3.70 4.67
CA LYS A 89 15.57 5.05 5.24
C LYS A 89 14.76 6.05 4.39
N MET A 90 14.83 5.97 3.07
CA MET A 90 14.04 6.82 2.17
C MET A 90 12.55 6.56 2.33
N PHE A 91 12.14 5.29 2.41
CA PHE A 91 10.74 4.92 2.66
C PHE A 91 10.23 5.47 4.00
N GLN A 92 11.04 5.35 5.06
CA GLN A 92 10.70 5.89 6.39
C GLN A 92 10.60 7.42 6.39
N GLN A 93 11.55 8.11 5.75
CA GLN A 93 11.53 9.57 5.62
C GLN A 93 10.33 10.05 4.80
N ALA A 94 10.01 9.38 3.69
CA ALA A 94 8.84 9.68 2.89
C ALA A 94 7.55 9.49 3.67
N LEU A 95 7.45 8.39 4.45
CA LEU A 95 6.31 8.13 5.33
C LEU A 95 6.12 9.25 6.37
N GLN A 96 7.20 9.83 6.88
CA GLN A 96 7.17 10.94 7.84
C GLN A 96 6.94 12.32 7.21
N SER A 97 6.99 12.45 5.88
CA SER A 97 6.80 13.73 5.22
C SER A 97 5.40 14.28 5.42
N GLU A 98 5.29 15.60 5.60
CA GLU A 98 4.01 16.29 5.81
C GLU A 98 3.02 16.01 4.67
N ALA A 99 3.49 15.99 3.42
CA ALA A 99 2.67 15.68 2.26
C ALA A 99 2.06 14.27 2.31
N VAL A 100 2.83 13.26 2.73
CA VAL A 100 2.32 11.89 2.88
C VAL A 100 1.38 11.80 4.08
N GLN A 101 1.72 12.38 5.22
CA GLN A 101 0.85 12.40 6.41
C GLN A 101 -0.50 13.05 6.11
N ALA A 102 -0.51 14.21 5.45
CA ALA A 102 -1.74 14.89 5.05
C ALA A 102 -2.59 14.04 4.08
N ALA A 103 -1.95 13.35 3.14
CA ALA A 103 -2.65 12.45 2.22
C ALA A 103 -3.23 11.22 2.92
N LEU A 104 -2.51 10.64 3.88
CA LEU A 104 -2.96 9.50 4.70
C LEU A 104 -4.17 9.89 5.56
N LYS A 105 -4.11 11.05 6.24
CA LYS A 105 -5.25 11.60 7.00
C LYS A 105 -6.50 11.77 6.14
N ARG A 106 -6.39 12.37 4.94
CA ARG A 106 -7.55 12.56 4.03
C ARG A 106 -8.21 11.25 3.62
N ARG A 107 -7.45 10.16 3.50
CA ARG A 107 -7.93 8.83 3.07
C ARG A 107 -8.46 7.96 4.21
N SER A 108 -8.35 8.44 5.44
CA SER A 108 -8.72 7.73 6.66
C SER A 108 -9.64 8.57 7.54
N ARG A 109 -10.39 9.51 6.94
CA ARG A 109 -11.50 10.20 7.61
C ARG A 109 -12.69 9.25 7.75
#